data_AF-A0A7Z9XQW8-F1
#
_entry.id   AF-A0A7Z9XQW8-F1
#
_cell.length_a   1.000
_cell.length_b   1.000
_cell.length_c   1.000
_cell.angle_alpha   90.00
_cell.angle_beta   90.00
_cell.angle_gamma   90.00
#
_symmetry.space_group_name_H-M   'P 1'
#
loop_
_entity.id
_entity.type
_entity.pdbx_description
1 polymer ?
#
loop_
_entity_poly.entity_id
_entity_poly.type
_entity_poly.pdbx_seq_one_letter_code
_entity_poly.pdbx_strand_id
1 'polypeptide(L)'
;MSEEILINVTPPETRVALIENGIVQEVLIERSSNRGLVGNIYKGKVCRVLPGMQAAFVEAGLARAAFLHAADISSVNGDKSTDITQLVREGSYVVVQVVKDPLGSKGARLTTNISIPSRYLVFMPNSTATGISQKIEDEEERQRLKAILQEVSEECGLKGGFIARTAAEGIDAEELRSDMLFLQRLWQSIQEKA
;
A
#
# COMPACT_ATOMS: atom_id res chain seq x y z
N MET A 1 -3.40 6.29 33.22
CA MET A 1 -4.50 6.71 32.33
C MET A 1 -4.96 5.48 31.59
N SER A 2 -6.27 5.24 31.48
CA SER A 2 -6.80 4.09 30.75
C SER A 2 -7.22 4.55 29.36
N GLU A 3 -6.58 3.97 28.35
CA GLU A 3 -6.98 4.05 26.96
C GLU A 3 -7.71 2.75 26.60
N GLU A 4 -8.90 2.88 26.02
CA GLU A 4 -9.73 1.74 25.63
C GLU A 4 -10.13 1.88 24.17
N ILE A 5 -10.08 0.77 23.43
CA ILE A 5 -10.65 0.66 22.09
C ILE A 5 -11.90 -0.20 22.20
N LEU A 6 -13.08 0.40 22.01
CA LEU A 6 -14.34 -0.33 21.97
C LEU A 6 -14.71 -0.63 20.52
N ILE A 7 -14.83 -1.92 20.20
CA ILE A 7 -15.22 -2.39 18.87
C ILE A 7 -16.62 -2.97 18.95
N ASN A 8 -17.56 -2.37 18.21
CA ASN A 8 -18.90 -2.89 18.04
C ASN A 8 -19.11 -3.31 16.58
N VAL A 9 -19.33 -4.61 16.37
CA VAL A 9 -19.52 -5.20 15.04
C VAL A 9 -20.99 -5.57 14.87
N THR A 10 -21.63 -5.02 13.84
CA THR A 10 -22.98 -5.40 13.39
C THR A 10 -22.95 -5.77 11.90
N PRO A 11 -23.94 -6.50 11.36
CA PRO A 11 -23.96 -6.83 9.93
C PRO A 11 -23.80 -5.62 8.97
N PRO A 12 -24.47 -4.46 9.19
CA PRO A 12 -24.34 -3.32 8.29
C PRO A 12 -23.08 -2.48 8.52
N GLU A 13 -22.55 -2.43 9.76
CA GLU A 13 -21.44 -1.54 10.11
C GLU A 13 -20.55 -2.05 11.25
N THR A 14 -19.27 -1.70 11.16
CA THR A 14 -18.28 -1.80 12.24
C THR A 14 -18.02 -0.42 12.81
N ARG A 15 -18.13 -0.29 14.14
CA ARG A 15 -17.90 0.95 14.87
C ARG A 15 -16.74 0.77 15.81
N VAL A 16 -15.76 1.67 15.76
CA VAL A 16 -14.59 1.68 16.64
C VAL A 16 -14.58 3.01 17.37
N ALA A 17 -14.57 2.97 18.71
CA ALA A 17 -14.45 4.16 19.55
C ALA A 17 -13.14 4.12 20.33
N LEU A 18 -12.37 5.21 20.27
CA LEU A 18 -11.23 5.46 21.16
C LEU A 18 -11.75 6.20 22.40
N ILE A 19 -11.55 5.61 23.58
CA ILE A 19 -11.97 6.18 24.85
C ILE A 19 -10.74 6.46 25.70
N GLU A 20 -10.65 7.69 26.19
CA GLU A 20 -9.62 8.11 27.14
C GLU A 20 -10.29 8.55 28.44
N ASN A 21 -9.94 7.89 29.54
CA ASN A 21 -10.47 8.21 30.88
C ASN A 21 -12.02 8.25 30.92
N GLY A 22 -12.67 7.34 30.20
CA GLY A 22 -14.13 7.23 30.12
C GLY A 22 -14.80 8.23 29.18
N ILE A 23 -14.04 9.09 28.48
CA ILE A 23 -14.53 10.06 27.51
C ILE A 23 -14.20 9.58 26.10
N VAL A 24 -15.20 9.58 25.21
CA VAL A 24 -15.02 9.24 23.80
C VAL A 24 -14.24 10.35 23.11
N GLN A 25 -13.10 10.01 22.52
CA GLN A 25 -12.25 10.94 21.76
C GLN A 25 -12.56 10.89 20.27
N GLU A 26 -12.69 9.69 19.71
CA GLU A 26 -12.92 9.48 18.29
C GLU A 26 -13.88 8.31 18.06
N VAL A 27 -14.72 8.41 17.02
CA VAL A 27 -15.57 7.31 16.55
C VAL A 27 -15.39 7.12 15.05
N LEU A 28 -14.89 5.95 14.67
CA LEU A 28 -14.81 5.50 13.28
C LEU A 28 -15.96 4.54 12.98
N ILE A 29 -16.71 4.82 11.91
CA ILE A 29 -17.81 3.97 11.45
C ILE A 29 -17.52 3.53 10.02
N GLU A 30 -17.31 2.24 9.84
CA GLU A 30 -17.15 1.62 8.53
C GLU A 30 -18.41 0.83 8.17
N ARG A 31 -19.05 1.15 7.05
CA ARG A 31 -20.25 0.44 6.56
C ARG A 31 -19.88 -0.53 5.46
N SER A 32 -20.46 -1.73 5.49
CA SER A 32 -20.19 -2.78 4.50
C SER A 32 -20.49 -2.34 3.06
N SER A 33 -21.49 -1.46 2.86
CA SER A 33 -21.85 -0.91 1.55
C SER A 33 -20.82 0.06 0.96
N ASN A 34 -19.98 0.65 1.81
CA ASN A 34 -19.02 1.70 1.43
C ASN A 34 -17.57 1.18 1.40
N ARG A 35 -17.37 -0.13 1.57
CA ARG A 35 -16.04 -0.73 1.46
C ARG A 35 -15.58 -0.70 0.00
N GLY A 36 -14.71 0.25 -0.31
CA GLY A 36 -13.95 0.25 -1.55
C GLY A 36 -12.92 -0.87 -1.58
N LEU A 37 -12.48 -1.24 -2.77
CA LEU A 37 -11.40 -2.21 -2.99
C LEU A 37 -10.03 -1.53 -3.06
N VAL A 38 -9.99 -0.19 -3.17
CA VAL A 38 -8.74 0.58 -3.25
C VAL A 38 -7.82 0.25 -2.08
N GLY A 39 -6.57 -0.07 -2.40
CA GLY A 39 -5.55 -0.47 -1.43
C GLY A 39 -5.46 -1.98 -1.21
N ASN A 40 -6.49 -2.76 -1.54
CA ASN A 40 -6.45 -4.22 -1.41
C ASN A 40 -5.39 -4.82 -2.33
N ILE A 41 -4.68 -5.83 -1.81
CA ILE A 41 -3.62 -6.56 -2.51
C ILE A 41 -4.12 -7.98 -2.79
N TYR A 42 -3.92 -8.44 -4.03
CA TYR A 42 -4.34 -9.76 -4.49
C TYR A 42 -3.19 -10.45 -5.23
N LYS A 43 -3.15 -11.79 -5.13
CA LYS A 43 -2.43 -12.64 -6.08
C LYS A 43 -3.40 -12.99 -7.21
N GLY A 44 -3.27 -12.30 -8.34
CA GLY A 44 -4.13 -12.51 -9.50
C GLY A 44 -3.48 -13.38 -10.57
N LYS A 45 -4.28 -14.03 -11.41
CA LYS A 45 -3.81 -14.75 -12.60
C LYS A 45 -4.07 -13.92 -13.84
N VAL A 46 -3.04 -13.69 -14.65
CA VAL A 46 -3.17 -13.02 -15.95
C VAL A 46 -3.96 -13.92 -16.88
N CYS A 47 -5.16 -13.52 -17.28
CA CYS A 47 -6.02 -14.34 -18.14
C CYS A 47 -5.91 -13.98 -19.62
N ARG A 48 -5.61 -12.71 -19.94
CA ARG A 48 -5.44 -12.25 -21.32
C ARG A 48 -4.49 -11.06 -21.40
N VAL A 49 -3.58 -11.07 -22.38
CA VAL A 49 -2.70 -9.94 -22.70
C VAL A 49 -3.18 -9.26 -23.99
N LEU A 50 -3.27 -7.93 -23.98
CA LEU A 50 -3.74 -7.12 -25.10
C LEU A 50 -2.64 -6.13 -25.54
N PRO A 51 -1.79 -6.49 -26.51
CA PRO A 51 -0.68 -5.65 -26.96
C PRO A 51 -1.15 -4.30 -27.51
N GLY A 52 -2.25 -4.27 -28.26
CA GLY A 52 -2.81 -3.03 -28.83
C GLY A 52 -3.29 -2.01 -27.79
N MET A 53 -3.51 -2.45 -26.55
CA MET A 53 -3.91 -1.58 -25.43
C MET A 53 -2.80 -1.45 -24.36
N GLN A 54 -1.64 -2.07 -24.58
CA GLN A 54 -0.55 -2.14 -23.61
C GLN A 54 -1.03 -2.55 -22.21
N ALA A 55 -1.88 -3.58 -22.15
CA ALA A 55 -2.53 -3.98 -20.92
C ALA A 55 -2.87 -5.46 -20.85
N ALA A 56 -3.16 -5.94 -19.65
CA ALA A 56 -3.56 -7.30 -19.37
C ALA A 56 -4.80 -7.34 -18.46
N PHE A 57 -5.62 -8.37 -18.64
CA PHE A 57 -6.70 -8.70 -17.72
C PHE A 57 -6.20 -9.69 -16.67
N VAL A 58 -6.57 -9.43 -15.42
CA VAL A 58 -6.15 -10.21 -14.25
C VAL A 58 -7.39 -10.68 -13.49
N GLU A 59 -7.50 -12.00 -13.34
CA GLU A 59 -8.49 -12.63 -12.46
C GLU A 59 -7.96 -12.64 -11.03
N ALA A 60 -8.60 -11.87 -10.15
CA ALA A 60 -8.19 -11.67 -8.76
C ALA A 60 -9.30 -12.01 -7.75
N GLY A 61 -10.31 -12.79 -8.16
CA GLY A 61 -11.48 -13.11 -7.33
C GLY A 61 -12.46 -11.94 -7.15
N LEU A 62 -12.31 -10.90 -7.96
CA LEU A 62 -13.24 -9.76 -8.01
C LEU A 62 -14.45 -10.08 -8.89
N ALA A 63 -15.54 -9.31 -8.74
CA ALA A 63 -16.76 -9.50 -9.53
C ALA A 63 -16.56 -9.40 -11.05
N ARG A 64 -15.47 -8.77 -11.50
CA ARG A 64 -15.07 -8.65 -12.91
C ARG A 64 -13.55 -8.76 -13.01
N ALA A 65 -13.05 -9.29 -14.13
CA ALA A 65 -11.63 -9.24 -14.47
C ALA A 65 -11.10 -7.82 -14.36
N ALA A 66 -10.02 -7.65 -13.60
CA ALA A 66 -9.40 -6.35 -13.36
C ALA A 66 -8.36 -6.03 -14.43
N PHE A 67 -8.02 -4.75 -14.57
CA PHE A 67 -7.20 -4.23 -15.66
C PHE A 67 -5.84 -3.77 -15.12
N LEU A 68 -4.76 -4.30 -15.69
CA LEU A 68 -3.37 -3.93 -15.39
C LEU A 68 -2.71 -3.35 -16.64
N HIS A 69 -2.32 -2.07 -16.60
CA HIS A 69 -1.64 -1.41 -17.71
C HIS A 69 -0.12 -1.58 -17.60
N ALA A 70 0.60 -1.62 -18.72
CA ALA A 70 2.06 -1.78 -18.74
C ALA A 70 2.79 -0.74 -17.87
N ALA A 71 2.35 0.52 -17.92
CA ALA A 71 2.88 1.60 -17.09
C ALA A 71 2.67 1.42 -15.57
N ASP A 72 1.73 0.55 -15.16
CA ASP A 72 1.47 0.25 -13.75
C ASP A 72 2.25 -1.00 -13.28
N ILE A 73 3.13 -1.56 -14.12
CA ILE A 73 3.98 -2.71 -13.80
C ILE A 73 5.39 -2.24 -13.46
N SER A 74 5.83 -2.54 -12.24
CA SER A 74 7.19 -2.33 -11.76
C SER A 74 8.18 -3.22 -12.52
N SER A 75 9.17 -2.62 -13.20
CA SER A 75 10.30 -3.39 -13.73
C SER A 75 11.25 -3.74 -12.59
N VAL A 76 11.23 -5.00 -12.16
CA VAL A 76 12.05 -5.49 -11.03
C VAL A 76 13.53 -5.57 -11.39
N ASN A 77 13.88 -5.54 -12.69
CA ASN A 77 15.24 -5.81 -13.18
C ASN A 77 15.89 -4.64 -13.95
N GLY A 78 15.34 -3.42 -13.85
CA GLY A 78 15.89 -2.25 -14.56
C GLY A 78 15.69 -2.27 -16.08
N ASP A 79 15.05 -3.31 -16.61
CA ASP A 79 14.65 -3.40 -18.02
C ASP A 79 13.48 -2.44 -18.26
N LYS A 80 13.73 -1.36 -19.00
CA LYS A 80 12.72 -0.35 -19.35
C LYS A 80 11.75 -0.83 -20.42
N SER A 81 11.44 -2.13 -20.48
CA SER A 81 10.45 -2.58 -21.44
C SER A 81 9.10 -2.00 -21.04
N THR A 82 8.55 -1.17 -21.91
CA THR A 82 7.21 -0.63 -21.77
C THR A 82 6.18 -1.53 -22.44
N ASP A 83 6.61 -2.62 -23.07
CA ASP A 83 5.73 -3.53 -23.82
C ASP A 83 5.11 -4.57 -22.88
N ILE A 84 3.78 -4.56 -22.79
CA ILE A 84 3.01 -5.51 -21.98
C ILE A 84 3.36 -6.97 -22.28
N THR A 85 3.69 -7.31 -23.53
CA THR A 85 3.99 -8.69 -23.94
C THR A 85 5.29 -9.23 -23.35
N GLN A 86 6.19 -8.34 -22.97
CA GLN A 86 7.45 -8.67 -22.32
C GLN A 86 7.33 -8.63 -20.79
N LEU A 87 6.39 -7.83 -20.28
CA LEU A 87 6.17 -7.63 -18.86
C LEU A 87 5.37 -8.77 -18.20
N VAL A 88 4.36 -9.32 -18.90
CA VAL A 88 3.49 -10.37 -18.36
C VAL A 88 3.15 -11.41 -19.42
N ARG A 89 2.83 -12.62 -18.96
CA ARG A 89 2.41 -13.72 -19.84
C ARG A 89 1.04 -14.23 -19.42
N GLU A 90 0.25 -14.67 -20.40
CA GLU A 90 -1.01 -15.33 -20.10
C GLU A 90 -0.76 -16.58 -19.25
N GLY A 91 -1.60 -16.77 -18.23
CA GLY A 91 -1.50 -17.85 -17.26
C GLY A 91 -0.58 -17.58 -16.07
N SER A 92 0.29 -16.56 -16.10
CA SER A 92 1.19 -16.26 -14.98
C SER A 92 0.44 -15.62 -13.81
N TYR A 93 0.94 -15.83 -12.60
CA TYR A 93 0.46 -15.13 -11.41
C TYR A 93 1.22 -13.82 -11.20
N VAL A 94 0.53 -12.82 -10.68
CA VAL A 94 1.08 -11.49 -10.39
C VAL A 94 0.44 -10.93 -9.13
N VAL A 95 1.26 -10.36 -8.25
CA VAL A 95 0.78 -9.62 -7.08
C VAL A 95 0.42 -8.20 -7.52
N VAL A 96 -0.81 -7.80 -7.23
CA VAL A 96 -1.40 -6.54 -7.69
C VAL A 96 -2.12 -5.84 -6.55
N GLN A 97 -2.08 -4.51 -6.56
CA GLN A 97 -2.85 -3.64 -5.68
C GLN A 97 -3.91 -2.89 -6.49
N VAL A 98 -5.12 -2.76 -5.93
CA VAL A 98 -6.20 -1.97 -6.54
C VAL A 98 -5.93 -0.48 -6.33
N VAL A 99 -5.89 0.28 -7.42
CA VAL A 99 -5.71 1.74 -7.41
C VAL A 99 -6.99 2.49 -7.74
N LYS A 100 -7.94 1.85 -8.42
CA LYS A 100 -9.29 2.39 -8.67
C LYS A 100 -10.32 1.29 -8.59
N ASP A 101 -11.43 1.59 -7.93
CA ASP A 101 -12.59 0.72 -7.89
C ASP A 101 -13.16 0.42 -9.30
N PRO A 102 -13.86 -0.71 -9.46
CA PRO A 102 -14.65 -0.98 -10.66
C PRO A 102 -15.66 0.13 -10.93
N LEU A 103 -15.85 0.49 -12.20
CA LEU A 103 -16.82 1.50 -12.59
C LEU A 103 -17.72 0.99 -13.72
N GLY A 104 -19.01 0.84 -13.42
CA GLY A 104 -20.01 0.35 -14.36
C GLY A 104 -19.64 -1.03 -14.91
N SER A 105 -19.33 -1.09 -16.21
CA SER A 105 -18.91 -2.34 -16.84
C SER A 105 -17.41 -2.65 -16.73
N LYS A 106 -16.59 -1.67 -16.34
CA LYS A 106 -15.14 -1.79 -16.27
C LYS A 106 -14.72 -2.38 -14.92
N GLY A 107 -13.82 -3.36 -14.96
CA GLY A 107 -13.19 -3.91 -13.75
C GLY A 107 -12.30 -2.89 -13.04
N ALA A 108 -11.80 -3.26 -11.86
CA ALA A 108 -10.88 -2.44 -11.08
C ALA A 108 -9.58 -2.17 -11.86
N ARG A 109 -8.92 -1.04 -11.59
CA ARG A 109 -7.55 -0.79 -12.09
C ARG A 109 -6.53 -1.27 -11.07
N LEU A 110 -5.50 -1.94 -11.57
CA LEU A 110 -4.45 -2.56 -10.77
C LEU A 110 -3.08 -1.92 -11.02
N THR A 111 -2.16 -2.12 -10.07
CA THR A 111 -0.71 -1.86 -10.21
C THR A 111 0.10 -2.95 -9.53
N THR A 112 1.33 -3.18 -9.97
CA THR A 112 2.32 -3.98 -9.22
C THR A 112 3.28 -3.10 -8.41
N ASN A 113 3.16 -1.76 -8.49
CA ASN A 113 3.81 -0.82 -7.59
C ASN A 113 3.07 -0.82 -6.25
N ILE A 114 3.30 -1.87 -5.45
CA ILE A 114 2.65 -2.04 -4.16
C ILE A 114 3.05 -0.90 -3.21
N SER A 115 2.06 -0.38 -2.47
CA SER A 115 2.25 0.61 -1.42
C SER A 115 1.49 0.19 -0.16
N ILE A 116 2.15 0.20 0.99
CA ILE A 116 1.59 -0.23 2.27
C ILE A 116 1.74 0.92 3.26
N PRO A 117 0.67 1.66 3.56
CA PRO A 117 0.71 2.72 4.54
C PRO A 117 0.63 2.17 5.96
N SER A 118 1.42 2.75 6.86
CA SER A 118 1.25 2.69 8.31
C SER A 118 0.85 4.07 8.83
N ARG A 119 0.92 4.32 10.15
CA ARG A 119 0.61 5.63 10.72
C ARG A 119 1.53 6.73 10.18
N TYR A 120 2.84 6.50 10.22
CA TYR A 120 3.84 7.53 9.89
C TYR A 120 4.43 7.35 8.51
N LEU A 121 4.43 6.14 7.96
CA LEU A 121 5.17 5.81 6.75
C LEU A 121 4.27 5.21 5.66
N VAL A 122 4.78 5.24 4.44
CA VAL A 122 4.32 4.38 3.34
C VAL A 122 5.50 3.57 2.86
N PHE A 123 5.39 2.25 2.90
CA PHE A 123 6.40 1.33 2.39
C PHE A 123 6.10 0.92 0.95
N MET A 124 7.13 0.92 0.11
CA MET A 124 7.08 0.56 -1.30
C MET A 124 8.15 -0.51 -1.61
N PRO A 125 7.81 -1.81 -1.57
CA PRO A 125 8.80 -2.88 -1.66
C PRO A 125 9.59 -2.92 -2.97
N ASN A 126 8.98 -2.48 -4.08
CA ASN A 126 9.59 -2.49 -5.41
C ASN A 126 10.26 -1.16 -5.79
N SER A 127 10.37 -0.22 -4.86
CA SER A 127 11.06 1.06 -5.04
C SER A 127 12.33 1.08 -4.21
N THR A 128 13.33 1.86 -4.61
CA THR A 128 14.50 2.17 -3.78
C THR A 128 14.48 3.60 -3.25
N ALA A 129 13.45 4.37 -3.62
CA ALA A 129 13.37 5.78 -3.27
C ALA A 129 12.79 5.99 -1.87
N THR A 130 13.54 6.71 -1.04
CA THR A 130 13.05 7.29 0.21
C THR A 130 12.58 8.72 -0.03
N GLY A 131 11.38 9.06 0.42
CA GLY A 131 10.74 10.35 0.18
C GLY A 131 10.09 10.93 1.43
N ILE A 132 9.76 12.22 1.38
CA ILE A 132 9.05 12.93 2.45
C ILE A 132 7.83 13.62 1.84
N SER A 133 6.68 13.56 2.54
CA SER A 133 5.43 14.21 2.15
C SER A 133 5.66 15.66 1.70
N GLN A 134 5.06 16.06 0.59
CA GLN A 134 5.13 17.45 0.10
C GLN A 134 4.42 18.45 1.02
N LYS A 135 3.60 17.98 1.95
CA LYS A 135 2.89 18.82 2.93
C LYS A 135 3.75 19.20 4.14
N ILE A 136 4.92 18.59 4.31
CA ILE A 136 5.91 19.00 5.31
C ILE A 136 6.78 20.04 4.63
N GLU A 137 6.58 21.32 4.98
CA GLU A 137 7.25 22.45 4.33
C GLU A 137 8.59 22.81 4.98
N ASP A 138 8.77 22.47 6.26
CA ASP A 138 10.01 22.71 7.00
C ASP A 138 11.15 21.85 6.46
N GLU A 139 12.16 22.50 5.88
CA GLU A 139 13.30 21.85 5.27
C GLU A 139 14.21 21.16 6.28
N GLU A 140 14.34 21.69 7.51
CA GLU A 140 15.14 21.04 8.57
C GLU A 140 14.50 19.70 8.96
N GLU A 141 13.18 19.71 9.14
CA GLU A 141 12.42 18.50 9.47
C GLU A 141 12.46 17.47 8.34
N ARG A 142 12.36 17.91 7.07
CA ARG A 142 12.50 17.03 5.91
C ARG A 142 13.86 16.34 5.89
N GLN A 143 14.93 17.09 6.18
CA GLN A 143 16.28 16.55 6.25
C GLN A 143 16.44 15.58 7.41
N ARG A 144 15.91 15.92 8.60
CA ARG A 144 15.91 15.05 9.78
C ARG A 144 15.21 13.72 9.50
N LEU A 145 13.97 13.75 9.02
CA LEU A 145 13.20 12.54 8.71
C LEU A 145 13.90 11.68 7.64
N LYS A 146 14.45 12.32 6.61
CA LYS A 146 15.16 11.61 5.54
C LYS A 146 16.42 10.92 6.07
N ALA A 147 17.19 11.59 6.95
CA ALA A 147 18.37 11.02 7.57
C ALA A 147 18.02 9.80 8.42
N ILE A 148 16.99 9.90 9.27
CA ILE A 148 16.51 8.78 10.10
C ILE A 148 16.10 7.59 9.24
N LEU A 149 15.28 7.81 8.21
CA LEU A 149 14.82 6.73 7.34
C LEU A 149 15.97 6.05 6.61
N GLN A 150 16.99 6.80 6.20
CA GLN A 150 18.17 6.24 5.55
C GLN A 150 19.02 5.43 6.52
N GLU A 151 19.33 6.00 7.69
CA GLU A 151 20.11 5.35 8.75
C GLU A 151 19.47 4.03 9.17
N VAL A 152 18.18 4.03 9.52
CA VAL A 152 17.47 2.82 9.93
C VAL A 152 17.42 1.77 8.80
N SER A 153 17.24 2.22 7.55
CA SER A 153 17.21 1.31 6.40
C SER A 153 18.57 0.63 6.19
N GLU A 154 19.67 1.36 6.35
CA GLU A 154 21.04 0.84 6.20
C GLU A 154 21.40 -0.08 7.38
N GLU A 155 21.16 0.36 8.62
CA GLU A 155 21.46 -0.40 9.84
C GLU A 155 20.73 -1.75 9.89
N CYS A 156 19.46 -1.77 9.49
CA CYS A 156 18.64 -2.99 9.52
C CYS A 156 18.67 -3.77 8.20
N GLY A 157 19.38 -3.29 7.18
CA GLY A 157 19.43 -3.91 5.86
C GLY A 157 18.05 -4.02 5.19
N LEU A 158 17.19 -3.02 5.40
CA LEU A 158 15.82 -3.00 4.87
C LEU A 158 15.84 -2.78 3.36
N LYS A 159 15.01 -3.54 2.65
CA LYS A 159 14.84 -3.42 1.19
C LYS A 159 13.53 -2.72 0.88
N GLY A 160 13.53 -1.88 -0.15
CA GLY A 160 12.35 -1.12 -0.54
C GLY A 160 12.46 0.35 -0.14
N GLY A 161 11.51 1.16 -0.62
CA GLY A 161 11.45 2.59 -0.38
C GLY A 161 10.47 2.94 0.73
N PHE A 162 10.74 4.03 1.45
CA PHE A 162 9.86 4.55 2.50
C PHE A 162 9.50 6.00 2.23
N ILE A 163 8.24 6.37 2.43
CA ILE A 163 7.78 7.75 2.35
C ILE A 163 7.27 8.19 3.70
N ALA A 164 7.86 9.24 4.29
CA ALA A 164 7.33 9.86 5.50
C ALA A 164 6.02 10.61 5.18
N ARG A 165 4.94 10.25 5.88
CA ARG A 165 3.64 10.93 5.83
C ARG A 165 3.71 12.22 6.65
N THR A 166 2.73 13.11 6.46
CA THR A 166 2.61 14.33 7.28
C THR A 166 2.54 14.02 8.78
N ALA A 167 1.95 12.89 9.16
CA ALA A 167 1.89 12.47 10.56
C ALA A 167 3.25 12.09 11.18
N ALA A 168 4.31 11.95 10.38
CA ALA A 168 5.66 11.68 10.85
C ALA A 168 6.39 12.94 11.34
N GLU A 169 5.83 14.13 11.09
CA GLU A 169 6.42 15.40 11.51
C GLU A 169 6.56 15.45 13.03
N GLY A 170 7.78 15.75 13.50
CA GLY A 170 8.13 15.81 14.93
C GLY A 170 8.29 14.43 15.61
N ILE A 171 8.07 13.32 14.90
CA ILE A 171 8.19 11.98 15.47
C ILE A 171 9.65 11.58 15.61
N ASP A 172 9.97 10.87 16.70
CA ASP A 172 11.33 10.44 17.01
C ASP A 172 11.80 9.24 16.15
N ALA A 173 13.09 8.94 16.20
CA ALA A 173 13.70 7.90 15.39
C ALA A 173 13.24 6.48 15.77
N GLU A 174 12.90 6.24 17.03
CA GLU A 174 12.53 4.90 17.50
C GLU A 174 11.11 4.52 17.08
N GLU A 175 10.18 5.47 17.11
CA GLU A 175 8.83 5.25 16.58
C GLU A 175 8.87 4.97 15.08
N LEU A 176 9.66 5.75 14.31
CA LEU A 176 9.84 5.52 12.87
C LEU A 176 10.50 4.16 12.60
N ARG A 177 11.53 3.79 13.37
CA ARG A 177 12.20 2.49 13.29
C ARG A 177 11.23 1.34 13.54
N SER A 178 10.42 1.43 14.58
CA SER A 178 9.39 0.42 14.89
C SER A 178 8.41 0.25 13.72
N ASP A 179 7.97 1.37 13.14
CA ASP A 179 7.04 1.40 12.02
C ASP A 179 7.64 0.79 10.73
N MET A 180 8.91 1.10 10.43
CA MET A 180 9.65 0.50 9.31
C MET A 180 9.77 -1.03 9.46
N LEU A 181 10.13 -1.51 10.65
CA LEU A 181 10.27 -2.94 10.93
C LEU A 181 8.91 -3.66 10.86
N PHE A 182 7.84 -3.01 11.32
CA PHE A 182 6.48 -3.53 11.18
C PHE A 182 6.10 -3.71 9.70
N LEU A 183 6.30 -2.68 8.88
CA LEU A 183 5.99 -2.73 7.44
C LEU A 183 6.76 -3.82 6.70
N GLN A 184 8.02 -4.04 7.06
CA GLN A 184 8.85 -5.11 6.51
C GLN A 184 8.32 -6.50 6.85
N ARG A 185 7.99 -6.75 8.12
CA ARG A 185 7.37 -8.03 8.55
C ARG A 185 6.02 -8.26 7.88
N LEU A 186 5.21 -7.20 7.77
CA LEU A 186 3.93 -7.26 7.09
C LEU A 186 4.10 -7.66 5.62
N TRP A 187 5.06 -7.04 4.92
CA TRP A 187 5.33 -7.39 3.53
C TRP A 187 5.83 -8.82 3.36
N GLN A 188 6.75 -9.29 4.23
CA GLN A 188 7.19 -10.70 4.22
C GLN A 188 5.99 -11.65 4.35
N SER A 189 5.07 -11.38 5.28
CA SER A 189 3.87 -12.19 5.45
C SER A 189 2.95 -12.18 4.23
N ILE A 190 2.86 -11.04 3.52
CA ILE A 190 2.11 -10.95 2.26
C ILE A 190 2.79 -11.82 1.19
N GLN A 191 4.12 -11.77 1.06
CA GLN A 191 4.86 -12.56 0.08
C GLN A 191 4.73 -14.07 0.32
N GLU A 192 4.74 -14.51 1.58
CA GLU A 192 4.57 -15.93 1.93
C GLU A 192 3.20 -16.50 1.55
N LYS A 193 2.17 -15.67 1.55
CA LYS A 193 0.79 -16.04 1.16
C LYS A 193 0.52 -15.88 -0.33
N ALA A 194 1.43 -15.23 -1.05
CA ALA A 194 1.28 -14.82 -2.44
C ALA A 194 1.88 -15.83 -3.44
#